data_AF-A0A933B8U3-F1
#
_entry.id   AF-A0A933B8U3-F1
#
_cell.length_a   1.000
_cell.length_b   1.000
_cell.length_c   1.000
_cell.angle_alpha   90.00
_cell.angle_beta   90.00
_cell.angle_gamma   90.00
#
_symmetry.space_group_name_H-M   'P 1'
#
loop_
_entity.id
_entity.type
_entity.pdbx_description
1 polymer ?
#
loop_
_entity_poly.entity_id
_entity_poly.type
_entity_poly.pdbx_seq_one_letter_code
_entity_poly.pdbx_strand_id
1 'polypeptide(L)'
;MSLLSAGSLIGAESDSGVDDTAKARVRGEIERYVAADIKLKKYFFLTDPRSDKTLRLLFDHVHEGVSASPKGYGVCVDFKDKAGKVYDVDIFVSLGDTEARVEEIVLHKVDGKPLPQAKEGGK
;
A
#
# COMPACT_ATOMS: atom_id res chain seq x y z
N MET A 1 -31.39 30.60 -18.02
CA MET A 1 -30.06 29.98 -17.80
C MET A 1 -29.77 29.98 -16.32
N SER A 2 -29.64 28.79 -15.72
CA SER A 2 -29.01 28.64 -14.42
C SER A 2 -28.07 27.44 -14.54
N LEU A 3 -26.77 27.70 -14.42
CA LEU A 3 -25.71 26.71 -14.48
C LEU A 3 -25.68 25.99 -13.13
N LEU A 4 -26.04 24.71 -13.11
CA LEU A 4 -25.75 23.85 -11.97
C LEU A 4 -24.30 23.39 -12.04
N SER A 5 -23.57 23.76 -10.99
CA SER A 5 -22.17 23.49 -10.72
C SER A 5 -21.86 21.99 -10.72
N ALA A 6 -20.79 21.59 -11.39
CA ALA A 6 -20.22 20.26 -11.28
C ALA A 6 -19.61 20.08 -9.89
N GLY A 7 -20.22 19.22 -9.07
CA GLY A 7 -19.61 18.72 -7.85
C GLY A 7 -18.58 17.65 -8.19
N SER A 8 -17.30 17.97 -8.02
CA SER A 8 -16.22 16.98 -8.06
C SER A 8 -16.35 16.10 -6.81
N LEU A 9 -16.61 14.81 -7.00
CA LEU A 9 -16.58 13.82 -5.93
C LEU A 9 -15.11 13.61 -5.53
N ILE A 10 -14.71 14.25 -4.43
CA ILE A 10 -13.54 13.87 -3.64
C ILE A 10 -13.74 12.41 -3.25
N GLY A 11 -12.77 11.56 -3.59
CA GLY A 11 -12.78 10.14 -3.26
C GLY A 11 -12.84 9.97 -1.75
N ALA A 12 -13.99 9.52 -1.27
CA ALA A 12 -14.14 9.05 0.09
C ALA A 12 -13.25 7.81 0.27
N GLU A 13 -12.21 7.96 1.06
CA GLU A 13 -11.58 6.89 1.83
C GLU A 13 -12.66 6.19 2.67
N SER A 14 -13.38 5.27 2.03
CA SER A 14 -14.53 4.60 2.61
C SER A 14 -14.10 3.77 3.82
N ASP A 15 -14.71 4.07 4.97
CA ASP A 15 -14.63 3.26 6.18
C ASP A 15 -15.03 1.82 5.83
N SER A 16 -14.03 0.96 5.74
CA SER A 16 -14.10 -0.40 5.18
C SER A 16 -14.82 -1.40 6.09
N GLY A 17 -15.45 -0.92 7.17
CA GLY A 17 -16.04 -1.75 8.22
C GLY A 17 -15.02 -2.54 9.04
N VAL A 18 -13.72 -2.29 8.83
CA VAL A 18 -12.64 -2.88 9.64
C VAL A 18 -12.57 -2.14 10.97
N ASP A 19 -12.59 -2.89 12.08
CA ASP A 19 -12.52 -2.29 13.41
C ASP A 19 -11.17 -1.63 13.69
N ASP A 20 -11.17 -0.63 14.58
CA ASP A 20 -9.98 0.19 14.84
C ASP A 20 -8.82 -0.60 15.46
N THR A 21 -9.10 -1.69 16.17
CA THR A 21 -8.05 -2.55 16.75
C THR A 21 -7.34 -3.31 15.64
N ALA A 22 -8.09 -3.89 14.69
CA ALA A 22 -7.53 -4.51 13.50
C ALA A 22 -6.73 -3.49 12.67
N LYS A 23 -7.29 -2.30 12.42
CA LYS A 23 -6.59 -1.21 11.70
C LYS A 23 -5.23 -0.89 12.34
N ALA A 24 -5.20 -0.69 13.66
CA ALA A 24 -3.97 -0.38 14.39
C ALA A 24 -2.94 -1.53 14.34
N ARG A 25 -3.40 -2.78 14.49
CA ARG A 25 -2.52 -3.96 14.41
C ARG A 25 -1.88 -4.11 13.04
N VAL A 26 -2.65 -3.93 11.97
CA VAL A 26 -2.17 -4.04 10.59
C VAL A 26 -1.14 -2.95 10.29
N ARG A 27 -1.47 -1.67 10.56
CA ARG A 27 -0.53 -0.56 10.31
C ARG A 27 0.75 -0.73 11.12
N GLY A 28 0.64 -1.10 12.40
CA GLY A 28 1.79 -1.35 13.26
C GLY A 28 2.68 -2.51 12.79
N GLU A 29 2.10 -3.58 12.22
CA GLU A 29 2.89 -4.67 11.62
C GLU A 29 3.64 -4.20 10.38
N ILE A 30 2.98 -3.43 9.51
CA ILE A 30 3.60 -2.89 8.30
C ILE A 30 4.75 -1.94 8.64
N GLU A 31 4.55 -1.02 9.59
CA GLU A 31 5.60 -0.11 10.05
C GLU A 31 6.81 -0.87 10.61
N ARG A 32 6.57 -1.90 11.45
CA ARG A 32 7.64 -2.76 11.99
C ARG A 32 8.39 -3.49 10.88
N TYR A 33 7.66 -4.09 9.94
CA TYR A 33 8.25 -4.82 8.81
C TYR A 33 9.13 -3.92 7.95
N VAL A 34 8.59 -2.77 7.52
CA VAL A 34 9.31 -1.82 6.67
C VAL A 34 10.53 -1.23 7.41
N ALA A 35 10.37 -0.86 8.68
CA ALA A 35 11.48 -0.33 9.48
C ALA A 35 12.60 -1.37 9.68
N ALA A 36 12.26 -2.63 9.93
CA ALA A 36 13.25 -3.71 10.06
C ALA A 36 14.00 -3.95 8.74
N ASP A 37 13.28 -3.96 7.60
CA ASP A 37 13.86 -4.15 6.28
C ASP A 37 14.84 -3.02 5.92
N ILE A 38 14.41 -1.77 6.12
CA ILE A 38 15.24 -0.58 5.89
C ILE A 38 16.43 -0.53 6.84
N LYS A 39 16.27 -0.92 8.11
CA LYS A 39 17.39 -0.97 9.07
C LYS A 39 18.49 -1.91 8.59
N LEU A 40 18.11 -3.06 8.02
CA LEU A 40 19.05 -4.07 7.52
C LEU A 40 19.66 -3.66 6.16
N LYS A 41 18.84 -3.17 5.23
CA LYS A 41 19.23 -2.98 3.83
C LYS A 41 19.49 -1.52 3.43
N LYS A 42 19.29 -0.57 4.35
CA LYS A 42 19.31 0.91 4.15
C LYS A 42 18.16 1.48 3.32
N TYR A 43 17.50 0.68 2.50
CA TYR A 43 16.37 1.06 1.66
C TYR A 43 15.39 -0.10 1.61
N PHE A 44 14.14 0.20 1.25
CA PHE A 44 13.18 -0.81 0.85
C PHE A 44 13.42 -1.14 -0.62
N PHE A 45 13.60 -2.41 -0.96
CA PHE A 45 13.87 -2.85 -2.33
C PHE A 45 12.67 -3.58 -2.90
N LEU A 46 12.21 -3.16 -4.08
CA LEU A 46 11.06 -3.74 -4.77
C LEU A 46 11.35 -3.86 -6.27
N THR A 47 10.96 -4.95 -6.90
CA THR A 47 11.10 -5.08 -8.37
C THR A 47 9.94 -4.36 -9.05
N ASP A 48 10.23 -3.46 -9.99
CA ASP A 48 9.21 -2.85 -10.85
C ASP A 48 8.74 -3.87 -11.90
N PRO A 49 7.49 -4.36 -11.84
CA PRO A 49 7.02 -5.44 -12.71
C PRO A 49 6.90 -5.02 -14.19
N ARG A 50 7.01 -3.72 -14.51
CA ARG A 50 6.98 -3.23 -15.89
C ARG A 50 8.34 -3.29 -16.59
N SER A 51 9.42 -3.33 -15.81
CA SER A 51 10.78 -3.16 -16.33
C SER A 51 11.82 -4.12 -15.74
N ASP A 52 11.43 -4.97 -14.79
CA ASP A 52 12.29 -5.86 -14.00
C ASP A 52 13.44 -5.15 -13.26
N LYS A 53 13.37 -3.82 -13.13
CA LYS A 53 14.36 -3.03 -12.42
C LYS A 53 14.10 -3.07 -10.92
N THR A 54 15.15 -3.25 -10.14
CA THR A 54 15.09 -3.07 -8.69
C THR A 54 14.97 -1.59 -8.35
N LEU A 55 13.85 -1.22 -7.73
CA LEU A 55 13.61 0.06 -7.11
C LEU A 55 14.32 0.12 -5.77
N ARG A 56 14.86 1.30 -5.45
CA ARG A 56 15.48 1.61 -4.17
C ARG A 56 14.69 2.73 -3.52
N LEU A 57 13.93 2.37 -2.51
CA LEU A 57 12.85 3.19 -1.96
C LEU A 57 13.15 3.65 -0.53
N LEU A 58 12.80 4.91 -0.26
CA LEU A 58 12.77 5.54 1.04
C LEU A 58 11.33 5.51 1.55
N PHE A 59 11.13 5.06 2.78
CA PHE A 59 9.81 5.09 3.42
C PHE A 59 9.35 6.54 3.64
N ASP A 60 8.08 6.81 3.32
CA ASP A 60 7.42 8.09 3.60
C ASP A 60 6.43 7.91 4.76
N HIS A 61 5.33 7.20 4.53
CA HIS A 61 4.32 6.91 5.56
C HIS A 61 3.41 5.74 5.17
N VAL A 62 2.71 5.19 6.17
CA VAL A 62 1.60 4.24 6.00
C VAL A 62 0.30 5.04 6.00
N HIS A 63 -0.59 4.81 5.02
CA HIS A 63 -1.90 5.49 4.98
C HIS A 63 -2.83 5.00 6.09
N GLU A 64 -3.78 5.84 6.46
CA GLU A 64 -4.82 5.43 7.43
C GLU A 64 -5.77 4.39 6.80
N GLY A 65 -6.14 4.49 5.53
CA GLY A 65 -7.04 3.52 4.91
C GLY A 65 -6.56 2.06 5.04
N VAL A 66 -7.34 1.22 5.73
CA VAL A 66 -7.15 -0.25 5.75
C VAL A 66 -8.35 -0.87 5.06
N SER A 67 -8.11 -1.80 4.14
CA SER A 67 -9.16 -2.50 3.41
C SER A 67 -9.11 -4.00 3.71
N ALA A 68 -10.26 -4.68 3.78
CA ALA A 68 -10.30 -6.13 3.88
C ALA A 68 -10.24 -6.76 2.47
N SER A 69 -9.56 -7.89 2.35
CA SER A 69 -9.45 -8.69 1.12
C SER A 69 -9.41 -10.19 1.46
N PRO A 70 -9.54 -11.09 0.47
CA PRO A 70 -9.33 -12.52 0.68
C PRO A 70 -7.94 -12.89 1.22
N LYS A 71 -6.95 -11.99 1.06
CA LYS A 71 -5.57 -12.16 1.53
C LYS A 71 -5.34 -11.56 2.94
N GLY A 72 -6.39 -11.06 3.60
CA GLY A 72 -6.33 -10.41 4.90
C GLY A 72 -6.67 -8.92 4.81
N TYR A 73 -5.77 -8.06 5.28
CA TYR A 73 -5.96 -6.62 5.30
C TYR A 73 -4.90 -5.91 4.45
N GLY A 74 -5.32 -5.04 3.53
CA GLY A 74 -4.44 -4.27 2.66
C GLY A 74 -4.33 -2.82 3.11
N VAL A 75 -3.10 -2.30 3.11
CA VAL A 75 -2.81 -0.87 3.36
C VAL A 75 -1.86 -0.34 2.28
N CYS A 76 -2.15 0.85 1.78
CA CYS A 76 -1.26 1.56 0.88
C CYS A 76 -0.14 2.23 1.68
N VAL A 77 1.11 2.04 1.25
CA VAL A 77 2.29 2.63 1.86
C VAL A 77 2.99 3.47 0.82
N ASP A 78 3.24 4.73 1.17
CA ASP A 78 3.95 5.64 0.28
C ASP A 78 5.46 5.49 0.49
N PHE A 79 6.14 5.34 -0.64
CA PHE A 79 7.58 5.36 -0.73
C PHE A 79 8.04 6.42 -1.74
N LYS A 80 9.30 6.85 -1.60
CA LYS A 80 9.95 7.78 -2.54
C LYS A 80 11.27 7.21 -3.04
N ASP A 81 11.64 7.48 -4.29
CA ASP A 81 13.03 7.32 -4.71
C ASP A 81 13.88 8.55 -4.32
N LYS A 82 15.18 8.52 -4.64
CA LYS A 82 16.09 9.66 -4.37
C LYS A 82 15.76 10.93 -5.15
N ALA A 83 15.01 10.83 -6.24
CA ALA A 83 14.56 11.97 -7.04
C ALA A 83 13.21 12.52 -6.55
N GLY A 84 12.59 11.90 -5.54
CA GLY A 84 11.30 12.31 -4.99
C GLY A 84 10.09 11.74 -5.74
N LYS A 85 10.29 10.81 -6.68
CA LYS A 85 9.21 10.08 -7.36
C LYS A 85 8.45 9.22 -6.35
N VAL A 86 7.12 9.26 -6.37
CA VAL A 86 6.27 8.57 -5.39
C VAL A 86 5.85 7.19 -5.91
N TYR A 87 5.87 6.22 -5.01
CA TYR A 87 5.50 4.83 -5.24
C TYR A 87 4.48 4.41 -4.18
N ASP A 88 3.23 4.20 -4.59
CA ASP A 88 2.18 3.62 -3.76
C ASP A 88 2.36 2.09 -3.78
N VAL A 89 2.66 1.49 -2.63
CA VAL A 89 2.85 0.05 -2.47
C VAL A 89 1.76 -0.51 -1.56
N ASP A 90 0.92 -1.40 -2.10
CA ASP A 90 -0.07 -2.11 -1.30
C ASP A 90 0.61 -3.26 -0.56
N ILE A 91 0.49 -3.28 0.76
CA ILE A 91 1.00 -4.35 1.62
C ILE A 91 -0.18 -5.06 2.27
N PHE A 92 -0.26 -6.37 2.08
CA PHE A 92 -1.30 -7.23 2.62
C PHE A 92 -0.80 -7.97 3.85
N VAL A 93 -1.59 -7.95 4.91
CA VAL A 93 -1.29 -8.57 6.20
C VAL A 93 -2.42 -9.48 6.62
N SER A 94 -2.10 -10.73 6.96
CA SER A 94 -3.02 -11.59 7.70
C SER A 94 -2.86 -11.36 9.21
N LEU A 95 -3.98 -11.34 9.93
CA LEU A 95 -3.99 -11.27 11.39
C LEU A 95 -4.39 -12.63 11.95
N GLY A 96 -3.52 -13.22 12.77
CA GLY A 96 -3.88 -14.28 13.70
C GLY A 96 -4.26 -13.71 15.07
N ASP A 97 -4.52 -14.60 16.03
CA ASP A 97 -4.86 -14.21 17.40
C ASP A 97 -3.70 -13.48 18.10
N THR A 98 -2.47 -13.96 17.87
CA THR A 98 -1.25 -13.46 18.53
C THR A 98 -0.24 -12.84 17.59
N GLU A 99 -0.21 -13.26 16.33
CA GLU A 99 0.75 -12.80 15.32
C GLU A 99 0.06 -12.11 14.15
N ALA A 100 0.83 -11.31 13.41
CA ALA A 100 0.45 -10.72 12.14
C ALA A 100 1.55 -11.08 11.13
N ARG A 101 1.17 -11.33 9.89
CA ARG A 101 2.11 -11.79 8.85
C ARG A 101 1.89 -10.97 7.58
N VAL A 102 2.96 -10.41 7.04
CA VAL A 102 2.97 -9.82 5.70
C VAL A 102 2.86 -10.95 4.67
N GLU A 103 1.81 -10.93 3.87
CA GLU A 103 1.50 -11.95 2.86
C GLU A 103 1.99 -11.55 1.47
N GLU A 104 1.77 -10.28 1.11
CA GLU A 104 2.04 -9.81 -0.25
C GLU A 104 2.38 -8.31 -0.25
N ILE A 105 3.24 -7.94 -1.20
CA ILE A 105 3.71 -6.57 -1.40
C ILE A 105 3.60 -6.28 -2.91
N VAL A 106 2.76 -5.32 -3.27
CA VAL A 106 2.42 -5.03 -4.67
C VAL A 106 2.70 -3.56 -4.98
N LEU A 107 3.47 -3.29 -6.04
CA LEU A 107 3.57 -1.93 -6.56
C LEU A 107 2.25 -1.54 -7.24
N HIS A 108 1.47 -0.68 -6.61
CA HIS A 108 0.13 -0.30 -7.06
C HIS A 108 0.17 0.92 -7.97
N LYS A 109 0.86 2.00 -7.57
CA LYS A 109 0.96 3.22 -8.40
C LYS A 109 2.37 3.78 -8.42
N VAL A 110 2.66 4.53 -9.49
CA VAL A 110 3.88 5.34 -9.63
C VAL A 110 3.48 6.74 -10.09
N ASP A 111 3.86 7.76 -9.31
CA ASP A 111 3.42 9.16 -9.47
C ASP A 111 1.89 9.28 -9.65
N GLY A 112 1.14 8.59 -8.79
CA GLY A 112 -0.33 8.57 -8.80
C GLY A 112 -0.96 7.79 -9.96
N LYS A 113 -0.16 7.21 -10.88
CA LYS A 113 -0.67 6.42 -12.00
C LYS A 113 -0.71 4.94 -11.63
N PRO A 114 -1.89 4.28 -11.65
CA PRO A 114 -1.98 2.86 -11.32
C PRO A 114 -1.25 2.01 -12.34
N LEU A 115 -0.62 0.94 -11.85
CA LEU A 115 -0.07 -0.11 -12.68
C LEU A 115 -1.19 -1.07 -13.12
N PRO A 116 -1.09 -1.66 -14.31
CA PRO A 116 -1.91 -2.82 -14.64
C PRO A 116 -1.61 -3.91 -13.61
N GLN A 117 -2.62 -4.27 -12.82
CA GLN A 117 -2.51 -5.43 -11.95
C GLN A 117 -2.36 -6.66 -12.86
N ALA A 118 -1.30 -7.43 -12.67
CA ALA A 118 -1.22 -8.75 -13.30
C ALA A 118 -2.45 -9.52 -12.81
N LYS A 119 -3.40 -9.83 -13.71
CA LYS A 119 -4.46 -10.74 -13.35
C LYS A 119 -3.78 -12.05 -12.96
N GLU A 120 -3.98 -12.51 -11.72
CA GLU A 120 -3.63 -13.88 -11.35
C GLU A 120 -4.09 -14.78 -12.49
N GLY A 121 -3.14 -15.53 -13.06
CA GLY A 121 -3.38 -16.35 -14.22
C GLY A 121 -4.61 -17.22 -13.98
N GLY A 122 -5.66 -16.96 -14.76
CA GLY A 122 -6.73 -17.93 -14.95
C GLY A 122 -6.08 -19.20 -15.45
N LYS A 123 -5.98 -20.17 -14.55
CA LYS A 123 -5.47 -21.51 -14.83
C LYS A 123 -6.63 -22.40 -15.19
#